data_AF-A0A2S7UXQ2-F1
#
_entry.id   AF-A0A2S7UXQ2-F1
#
_cell.length_a   1.000
_cell.length_b   1.000
_cell.length_c   1.000
_cell.angle_alpha   90.00
_cell.angle_beta   90.00
_cell.angle_gamma   90.00
#
_symmetry.space_group_name_H-M   'P 1'
#
loop_
_entity.id
_entity.type
_entity.pdbx_description
1 polymer ?
#
loop_
_entity_poly.entity_id
_entity_poly.type
_entity_poly.pdbx_seq_one_letter_code
_entity_poly.pdbx_strand_id
1 'polypeptide(L)'
;MIVNELSNVFLISDISFYQVQQQLKNTPLFKLEWQADGSLTELIDPTFNDCTQVTFITDASDSENPDLKTTDLKTTDPKATDTKTNNVSNKSKVVLFNGVTWKVLFDFMQFCRANAVSLGLCQLVKPTDPLDGAISFNVNAPINSQTKLLLNEWAENQNVELCCLDNAPTINQPGLLVMDMDSTAIEIECIDEIAKLAGVGEQVSEVTAAAMRGELDFAESLHARVATLTDAPVSIIDQVADNLPLMPGLENLVTHLQSFGWKLVIASGGFTYMTDVLKRQLNLDATVANQLEMKDGKLTGKVLGRIVDANVKAETVVSLAKQYNIELSQTIAMGDGANDLVMMAAAQLGVAFHAKPLVRKQADVSVKKGGLDQLLYLL
;
A
#
# COMPACT_ATOMS: atom_id res chain seq x y z
N MET A 1 -24.99 12.89 -8.75
CA MET A 1 -23.53 13.07 -8.65
C MET A 1 -23.27 14.26 -7.74
N ILE A 2 -22.93 14.03 -6.47
CA ILE A 2 -22.44 15.10 -5.60
C ILE A 2 -20.92 15.08 -5.77
N VAL A 3 -20.38 16.14 -6.37
CA VAL A 3 -18.94 16.32 -6.54
C VAL A 3 -18.43 16.95 -5.26
N ASN A 4 -17.64 16.20 -4.49
CA ASN A 4 -16.79 16.81 -3.48
C ASN A 4 -15.41 16.99 -4.11
N GLU A 5 -15.08 18.24 -4.42
CA GLU A 5 -13.81 18.63 -5.06
C GLU A 5 -12.57 18.25 -4.23
N LEU A 6 -12.75 17.84 -2.98
CA LEU A 6 -11.65 17.46 -2.07
C LEU A 6 -11.40 15.95 -1.98
N SER A 7 -12.29 15.08 -2.46
CA SER A 7 -12.18 13.63 -2.18
C SER A 7 -12.10 12.71 -3.41
N ASN A 8 -12.31 13.20 -4.64
CA ASN A 8 -12.34 12.37 -5.86
C ASN A 8 -13.27 11.13 -5.79
N VAL A 9 -14.20 11.07 -4.83
CA VAL A 9 -15.09 9.94 -4.60
C VAL A 9 -16.34 10.07 -5.47
N PHE A 10 -16.62 9.05 -6.28
CA PHE A 10 -17.88 8.91 -7.01
C PHE A 10 -18.70 7.80 -6.39
N LEU A 11 -19.97 8.06 -6.05
CA LEU A 11 -20.92 7.03 -5.65
C LEU A 11 -21.58 6.47 -6.90
N ILE A 12 -21.21 5.26 -7.32
CA ILE A 12 -21.93 4.54 -8.36
C ILE A 12 -22.98 3.67 -7.65
N SER A 13 -24.13 4.28 -7.38
CA SER A 13 -25.37 3.54 -7.07
C SER A 13 -26.37 3.84 -8.18
N ASP A 14 -26.83 2.80 -8.87
CA ASP A 14 -27.96 2.86 -9.82
C ASP A 14 -27.80 3.79 -11.04
N ILE A 15 -26.59 3.93 -11.59
CA ILE A 15 -26.39 4.68 -12.84
C ILE A 15 -26.27 3.70 -14.02
N SER A 16 -27.08 3.89 -15.07
CA SER A 16 -26.96 3.07 -16.27
C SER A 16 -25.60 3.30 -16.95
N PHE A 17 -25.02 2.24 -17.51
CA PHE A 17 -23.73 2.27 -18.20
C PHE A 17 -23.59 3.44 -19.19
N TYR A 18 -24.69 3.83 -19.83
CA TYR A 18 -24.79 4.96 -20.75
C TYR A 18 -24.59 6.34 -20.09
N GLN A 19 -25.08 6.54 -18.87
CA GLN A 19 -24.98 7.82 -18.17
C GLN A 19 -23.56 8.09 -17.65
N VAL A 20 -22.88 7.03 -17.17
CA VAL A 20 -21.45 7.06 -16.84
C VAL A 20 -20.62 7.38 -18.10
N GLN A 21 -20.96 6.73 -19.22
CA GLN A 21 -20.33 6.93 -20.53
C GLN A 21 -20.44 8.39 -21.05
N GLN A 22 -21.54 9.10 -20.80
CA GLN A 22 -21.70 10.49 -21.25
C GLN A 22 -20.97 11.51 -20.36
N GLN A 23 -20.83 11.25 -19.06
CA GLN A 23 -20.13 12.15 -18.15
C GLN A 23 -18.60 12.02 -18.23
N LEU A 24 -18.10 10.81 -18.45
CA LEU A 24 -16.65 10.57 -18.57
C LEU A 24 -16.05 11.08 -19.89
N LYS A 25 -16.86 11.25 -20.95
CA LYS A 25 -16.42 11.84 -22.23
C LYS A 25 -15.86 13.26 -22.12
N ASN A 26 -16.25 14.00 -21.08
CA ASN A 26 -15.89 15.41 -20.91
C ASN A 26 -14.91 15.64 -19.76
N THR A 27 -14.40 14.58 -19.13
CA THR A 27 -13.50 14.71 -17.98
C THR A 27 -12.04 14.67 -18.44
N PRO A 28 -11.20 15.69 -18.11
CA PRO A 28 -9.80 15.75 -18.54
C PRO A 28 -8.88 14.71 -17.86
N LEU A 29 -9.40 13.94 -16.90
CA LEU A 29 -8.63 12.99 -16.09
C LEU A 29 -8.40 11.63 -16.77
N PHE A 30 -9.10 11.31 -17.86
CA PHE A 30 -9.03 10.01 -18.54
C PHE A 30 -9.00 10.16 -20.07
N LYS A 31 -8.13 9.40 -20.75
CA LYS A 31 -8.12 9.25 -22.21
C LYS A 31 -8.44 7.79 -22.55
N LEU A 32 -9.67 7.54 -23.02
CA LEU A 32 -10.10 6.21 -23.49
C LEU A 32 -9.80 6.11 -24.99
N GLU A 33 -8.86 5.24 -25.37
CA GLU A 33 -8.66 4.84 -26.77
C GLU A 33 -9.44 3.57 -27.08
N TRP A 34 -10.24 3.61 -28.15
CA TRP A 34 -11.02 2.48 -28.62
C TRP A 34 -10.17 1.58 -29.49
N GLN A 35 -9.95 0.34 -29.08
CA GLN A 35 -9.59 -0.73 -30.02
C GLN A 35 -10.87 -1.26 -30.64
N ALA A 36 -11.05 -0.94 -31.91
CA ALA A 36 -12.25 -1.27 -32.67
C ALA A 36 -12.16 -2.71 -33.21
N ASP A 37 -12.56 -3.68 -32.39
CA ASP A 37 -12.80 -5.04 -32.87
C ASP A 37 -14.30 -5.33 -32.79
N GLY A 38 -14.99 -4.85 -33.83
CA GLY A 38 -16.14 -5.50 -34.47
C GLY A 38 -17.28 -6.03 -33.59
N SER A 39 -18.41 -5.31 -33.69
CA SER A 39 -19.80 -5.74 -33.47
C SER A 39 -20.32 -5.73 -32.03
N LEU A 40 -21.22 -4.77 -31.77
CA LEU A 40 -22.46 -4.96 -30.99
C LEU A 40 -23.38 -3.76 -31.27
N THR A 41 -24.13 -3.88 -32.35
CA THR A 41 -25.34 -3.08 -32.60
C THR A 41 -26.54 -3.80 -32.00
N GLU A 42 -27.36 -3.00 -31.30
CA GLU A 42 -28.76 -3.23 -30.93
C GLU A 42 -29.06 -4.20 -29.79
N LEU A 43 -29.53 -3.63 -28.67
CA LEU A 43 -30.81 -3.95 -28.03
C LEU A 43 -30.97 -3.06 -26.78
N ILE A 44 -31.66 -1.94 -26.92
CA ILE A 44 -32.27 -1.23 -25.79
C ILE A 44 -33.75 -1.64 -25.80
N ASP A 45 -34.17 -2.39 -24.79
CA ASP A 45 -35.58 -2.74 -24.55
C ASP A 45 -36.28 -1.55 -23.84
N PRO A 46 -37.40 -1.03 -24.37
CA PRO A 46 -38.13 0.11 -23.81
C PRO A 46 -39.07 -0.25 -22.65
N THR A 47 -38.98 -1.42 -22.02
CA THR A 47 -39.92 -1.87 -20.97
C THR A 47 -39.27 -2.19 -19.61
N PHE A 48 -38.61 -1.21 -18.97
CA PHE A 48 -38.36 -1.29 -17.52
C PHE A 48 -38.68 0.03 -16.81
N ASN A 49 -39.79 0.00 -16.08
CA ASN A 49 -40.22 0.96 -15.06
C ASN A 49 -39.94 0.36 -13.66
N ASP A 50 -39.78 1.27 -12.69
CA ASP A 50 -39.77 1.09 -11.24
C ASP A 50 -38.50 0.59 -10.53
N CYS A 51 -37.76 1.56 -9.98
CA CYS A 51 -37.28 1.49 -8.60
C CYS A 51 -37.67 2.81 -7.91
N THR A 52 -38.86 2.82 -7.31
CA THR A 52 -39.37 3.92 -6.48
C THR A 52 -38.95 3.68 -5.03
N GLN A 53 -38.08 4.56 -4.52
CA GLN A 53 -37.63 4.80 -3.13
C GLN A 53 -36.14 4.51 -2.87
N VAL A 54 -35.37 5.59 -2.75
CA VAL A 54 -34.05 5.63 -2.10
C VAL A 54 -34.25 6.36 -0.77
N THR A 55 -34.02 5.67 0.34
CA THR A 55 -34.07 6.25 1.68
C THR A 55 -32.74 6.93 2.00
N PHE A 56 -32.78 8.19 2.38
CA PHE A 56 -31.61 8.92 2.88
C PHE A 56 -31.32 8.50 4.32
N ILE A 57 -30.10 8.02 4.59
CA ILE A 57 -29.55 7.99 5.94
C ILE A 57 -28.49 9.10 5.98
N THR A 58 -28.85 10.23 6.55
CA THR A 58 -27.90 11.27 6.94
C THR A 58 -27.44 10.97 8.36
N ASP A 59 -26.18 10.62 8.53
CA ASP A 59 -25.54 10.71 9.84
C ASP A 59 -25.37 12.21 10.14
N ALA A 60 -26.29 12.76 10.93
CA ALA A 60 -26.24 14.11 11.43
C ALA A 60 -26.31 14.05 12.96
N SER A 61 -25.15 13.94 13.59
CA SER A 61 -24.94 14.44 14.94
C SER A 61 -23.53 15.02 15.03
N ASP A 62 -23.40 16.27 14.60
CA ASP A 62 -22.61 17.30 15.30
C ASP A 62 -22.61 18.60 14.48
N SER A 63 -23.60 19.47 14.74
CA SER A 63 -23.38 20.90 14.99
C SER A 63 -24.72 21.64 15.09
N GLU A 64 -24.84 22.38 16.18
CA GLU A 64 -25.90 23.31 16.54
C GLU A 64 -25.90 24.55 15.61
N ASN A 65 -27.07 25.02 15.17
CA ASN A 65 -27.68 26.35 15.45
C ASN A 65 -28.85 26.67 14.46
N PRO A 66 -29.74 27.65 14.73
CA PRO A 66 -31.16 27.37 14.79
C PRO A 66 -31.99 28.45 14.07
N ASP A 67 -32.41 28.24 12.83
CA ASP A 67 -33.41 29.15 12.27
C ASP A 67 -34.13 28.50 11.09
N LEU A 68 -35.30 27.91 11.36
CA LEU A 68 -36.49 28.07 10.53
C LEU A 68 -37.70 27.45 11.22
N LYS A 69 -38.69 28.31 11.46
CA LYS A 69 -39.96 28.07 12.14
C LYS A 69 -40.98 27.37 11.25
N THR A 70 -41.90 26.67 11.94
CA THR A 70 -43.29 26.29 11.59
C THR A 70 -43.44 25.21 10.50
N THR A 71 -44.13 24.09 10.73
CA THR A 71 -45.52 23.99 11.22
C THR A 71 -45.84 22.72 12.04
N ASP A 72 -46.87 22.86 12.87
CA ASP A 72 -47.45 21.89 13.81
C ASP A 72 -47.86 20.53 13.23
N LEU A 73 -47.60 19.45 13.99
CA LEU A 73 -48.56 18.36 14.22
C LEU A 73 -48.23 17.62 15.53
N LYS A 74 -49.22 17.58 16.42
CA LYS A 74 -49.18 17.03 17.78
C LYS A 74 -49.37 15.50 17.81
N THR A 75 -48.56 14.86 18.68
CA THR A 75 -48.85 13.69 19.57
C THR A 75 -49.24 12.37 18.89
N THR A 76 -48.64 11.21 19.18
CA THR A 76 -48.45 10.55 20.49
C THR A 76 -47.36 9.47 20.49
N ASP A 77 -46.60 9.36 21.59
CA ASP A 77 -45.73 8.22 21.98
C ASP A 77 -46.55 7.25 22.86
N PRO A 78 -46.28 5.92 22.92
CA PRO A 78 -45.25 5.46 23.86
C PRO A 78 -44.46 4.18 23.48
N LYS A 79 -43.20 4.17 23.94
CA LYS A 79 -42.40 3.06 24.53
C LYS A 79 -41.29 2.43 23.69
N ALA A 80 -40.09 2.85 24.08
CA ALA A 80 -38.78 2.23 23.98
C ALA A 80 -38.72 0.72 24.24
N THR A 81 -38.01 0.03 23.36
CA THR A 81 -37.13 -1.09 23.69
C THR A 81 -35.81 -0.86 22.98
N ASP A 82 -34.79 -0.59 23.79
CA ASP A 82 -33.43 -0.24 23.40
C ASP A 82 -32.64 -1.53 23.12
N THR A 83 -32.53 -1.93 21.85
CA THR A 83 -31.56 -2.94 21.42
C THR A 83 -30.40 -2.23 20.74
N LYS A 84 -29.33 -1.98 21.49
CA LYS A 84 -28.02 -1.61 20.96
C LYS A 84 -27.49 -2.74 20.05
N THR A 85 -27.75 -2.64 18.76
CA THR A 85 -26.97 -3.34 17.74
C THR A 85 -25.65 -2.60 17.60
N ASN A 86 -24.57 -3.21 18.12
CA ASN A 86 -23.20 -2.81 17.80
C ASN A 86 -22.97 -3.00 16.28
N ASN A 87 -23.25 -1.96 15.49
CA ASN A 87 -22.86 -1.91 14.08
C ASN A 87 -21.36 -1.62 14.02
N VAL A 88 -20.55 -2.68 14.05
CA VAL A 88 -19.18 -2.60 13.55
C VAL A 88 -19.31 -2.40 12.04
N SER A 89 -19.18 -1.15 11.59
CA SER A 89 -19.09 -0.81 10.17
C SER A 89 -17.96 -1.63 9.57
N ASN A 90 -18.31 -2.61 8.72
CA ASN A 90 -17.35 -3.41 8.00
C ASN A 90 -16.57 -2.51 7.02
N LYS A 91 -15.26 -2.34 7.25
CA LYS A 91 -14.37 -1.50 6.44
C LYS A 91 -13.61 -2.28 5.36
N SER A 92 -14.00 -3.53 5.11
CA SER A 92 -13.38 -4.34 4.06
C SER A 92 -13.57 -3.71 2.67
N LYS A 93 -12.49 -3.66 1.88
CA LYS A 93 -12.47 -3.11 0.53
C LYS A 93 -11.74 -4.04 -0.44
N VAL A 94 -12.09 -3.95 -1.72
CA VAL A 94 -11.29 -4.49 -2.82
C VAL A 94 -10.92 -3.35 -3.74
N VAL A 95 -9.63 -3.17 -3.99
CA VAL A 95 -9.12 -2.10 -4.87
C VAL A 95 -8.52 -2.74 -6.11
N LEU A 96 -9.02 -2.35 -7.29
CA LEU A 96 -8.48 -2.71 -8.60
C LEU A 96 -7.72 -1.52 -9.17
N PHE A 97 -6.50 -1.75 -9.63
CA PHE A 97 -5.61 -0.74 -10.19
C PHE A 97 -4.69 -1.39 -11.23
N ASN A 98 -3.94 -0.60 -12.01
CA ASN A 98 -3.03 -1.06 -13.08
C ASN A 98 -3.63 -2.13 -14.02
N GLY A 99 -4.19 -1.70 -15.15
CA GLY A 99 -4.85 -2.60 -16.11
C GLY A 99 -6.38 -2.63 -15.97
N VAL A 100 -6.95 -1.65 -15.27
CA VAL A 100 -8.40 -1.47 -15.16
C VAL A 100 -8.97 -1.01 -16.49
N THR A 101 -9.85 -1.81 -17.06
CA THR A 101 -10.66 -1.47 -18.24
C THR A 101 -12.13 -1.73 -17.94
N TRP A 102 -13.04 -1.20 -18.76
CA TRP A 102 -14.48 -1.48 -18.61
C TRP A 102 -14.81 -2.97 -18.70
N LYS A 103 -14.10 -3.70 -19.57
CA LYS A 103 -14.25 -5.15 -19.69
C LYS A 103 -13.85 -5.85 -18.38
N VAL A 104 -12.66 -5.52 -17.86
CA VAL A 104 -12.15 -6.08 -16.59
C VAL A 104 -13.12 -5.77 -15.44
N LEU A 105 -13.66 -4.55 -15.39
CA LEU A 105 -14.64 -4.16 -14.37
C LEU A 105 -15.93 -4.96 -14.47
N PHE A 106 -16.49 -5.11 -15.66
CA PHE A 106 -17.69 -5.90 -15.88
C PHE A 106 -17.46 -7.37 -15.50
N ASP A 107 -16.35 -7.95 -15.95
CA ASP A 107 -15.98 -9.33 -15.63
C ASP A 107 -15.76 -9.51 -14.12
N PHE A 108 -15.18 -8.51 -13.44
CA PHE A 108 -14.98 -8.52 -11.99
C PHE A 108 -16.30 -8.57 -11.23
N MET A 109 -17.26 -7.73 -11.61
CA MET A 109 -18.58 -7.69 -10.98
C MET A 109 -19.33 -9.00 -11.17
N GLN A 110 -19.26 -9.58 -12.37
CA GLN A 110 -19.86 -10.88 -12.67
C GLN A 110 -19.18 -12.01 -11.90
N PHE A 111 -17.85 -11.98 -11.80
CA PHE A 111 -17.06 -12.93 -11.02
C PHE A 111 -17.41 -12.87 -9.53
N CYS A 112 -17.51 -11.66 -8.96
CA CYS A 112 -17.92 -11.47 -7.57
C CYS A 112 -19.33 -12.03 -7.32
N ARG A 113 -20.27 -11.74 -8.23
CA ARG A 113 -21.65 -12.25 -8.14
C ARG A 113 -21.70 -13.77 -8.19
N ALA A 114 -20.95 -14.39 -9.10
CA ALA A 114 -20.89 -15.84 -9.25
C ALA A 114 -20.29 -16.55 -8.02
N ASN A 115 -19.44 -15.86 -7.27
CA ASN A 115 -18.75 -16.39 -6.09
C ASN A 115 -19.26 -15.84 -4.76
N ALA A 116 -20.48 -15.28 -4.74
CA ALA A 116 -21.15 -14.73 -3.56
C ALA A 116 -20.34 -13.64 -2.80
N VAL A 117 -19.49 -12.89 -3.52
CA VAL A 117 -18.81 -11.71 -2.99
C VAL A 117 -19.75 -10.50 -3.14
N SER A 118 -20.30 -10.04 -2.03
CA SER A 118 -21.24 -8.92 -2.03
C SER A 118 -20.49 -7.58 -2.08
N LEU A 119 -20.37 -7.04 -3.29
CA LEU A 119 -19.86 -5.69 -3.51
C LEU A 119 -20.90 -4.66 -3.06
N GLY A 120 -20.44 -3.70 -2.29
CA GLY A 120 -21.18 -2.52 -1.89
C GLY A 120 -20.80 -1.33 -2.76
N LEU A 121 -20.71 -0.17 -2.11
CA LEU A 121 -20.38 1.09 -2.77
C LEU A 121 -19.04 1.02 -3.51
N CYS A 122 -19.03 1.52 -4.75
CA CYS A 122 -17.83 1.72 -5.57
C CYS A 122 -17.36 3.17 -5.50
N GLN A 123 -16.05 3.40 -5.60
CA GLN A 123 -15.38 4.70 -5.66
C GLN A 123 -14.29 4.67 -6.74
N LEU A 124 -14.12 5.77 -7.49
CA LEU A 124 -12.91 5.97 -8.30
C LEU A 124 -11.82 6.56 -7.42
N VAL A 125 -10.59 6.11 -7.60
CA VAL A 125 -9.44 6.55 -6.80
C VAL A 125 -8.35 7.02 -7.76
N LYS A 126 -7.89 8.25 -7.56
CA LYS A 126 -6.70 8.79 -8.24
C LYS A 126 -5.94 9.65 -7.22
N PRO A 127 -4.95 9.07 -6.51
CA PRO A 127 -4.31 9.75 -5.39
C PRO A 127 -3.44 10.92 -5.83
N THR A 128 -2.74 10.76 -6.95
CA THR A 128 -1.80 11.75 -7.50
C THR A 128 -1.87 11.78 -9.01
N ASP A 129 -1.47 12.90 -9.63
CA ASP A 129 -1.45 13.05 -11.09
C ASP A 129 -0.64 11.98 -11.86
N PRO A 130 0.54 11.53 -11.38
CA PRO A 130 1.34 10.49 -12.06
C PRO A 130 0.69 9.10 -12.08
N LEU A 131 -0.29 8.86 -11.20
CA LEU A 131 -0.97 7.58 -11.08
C LEU A 131 -2.19 7.53 -12.01
N ASP A 132 -2.45 6.35 -12.55
CA ASP A 132 -3.68 6.05 -13.27
C ASP A 132 -4.90 6.05 -12.33
N GLY A 133 -6.09 5.87 -12.91
CA GLY A 133 -7.28 5.64 -12.10
C GLY A 133 -7.34 4.21 -11.56
N ALA A 134 -7.79 4.08 -10.33
CA ALA A 134 -8.17 2.84 -9.69
C ALA A 134 -9.66 2.84 -9.32
N ILE A 135 -10.17 1.66 -8.98
CA ILE A 135 -11.55 1.48 -8.53
C ILE A 135 -11.54 0.74 -7.20
N SER A 136 -12.15 1.33 -6.18
CA SER A 136 -12.32 0.72 -4.86
C SER A 136 -13.77 0.32 -4.65
N PHE A 137 -14.00 -0.91 -4.21
CA PHE A 137 -15.30 -1.43 -3.83
C PHE A 137 -15.31 -1.71 -2.33
N ASN A 138 -16.28 -1.20 -1.60
CA ASN A 138 -16.60 -1.72 -0.28
C ASN A 138 -17.13 -3.14 -0.43
N VAL A 139 -16.83 -4.02 0.53
CA VAL A 139 -17.38 -5.38 0.58
C VAL A 139 -18.27 -5.49 1.80
N ASN A 140 -19.52 -5.92 1.60
CA ASN A 140 -20.53 -5.94 2.66
C ASN A 140 -20.25 -7.01 3.73
N ALA A 141 -19.38 -7.98 3.45
CA ALA A 141 -18.93 -9.01 4.38
C ALA A 141 -17.39 -9.04 4.47
N PRO A 142 -16.79 -9.46 5.60
CA PRO A 142 -15.34 -9.59 5.72
C PRO A 142 -14.76 -10.56 4.68
N ILE A 143 -13.60 -10.21 4.11
CA ILE A 143 -12.93 -11.02 3.10
C ILE A 143 -12.09 -12.09 3.81
N ASN A 144 -12.58 -13.33 3.84
CA ASN A 144 -11.81 -14.45 4.38
C ASN A 144 -10.66 -14.87 3.44
N SER A 145 -9.74 -15.70 3.93
CA SER A 145 -8.56 -16.14 3.18
C SER A 145 -8.89 -16.88 1.87
N GLN A 146 -9.98 -17.65 1.82
CA GLN A 146 -10.39 -18.36 0.61
C GLN A 146 -10.89 -17.38 -0.46
N THR A 147 -11.73 -16.42 -0.07
CA THR A 147 -12.19 -15.35 -0.97
C THR A 147 -11.03 -14.50 -1.47
N LYS A 148 -10.08 -14.15 -0.59
CA LYS A 148 -8.88 -13.39 -0.97
C LYS A 148 -8.04 -14.14 -2.02
N LEU A 149 -7.80 -15.44 -1.83
CA LEU A 149 -7.07 -16.26 -2.80
C LEU A 149 -7.79 -16.30 -4.15
N LEU A 150 -9.11 -16.50 -4.13
CA LEU A 150 -9.95 -16.54 -5.33
C LEU A 150 -9.90 -15.21 -6.11
N LEU A 151 -10.00 -14.07 -5.43
CA LEU A 151 -9.94 -12.74 -6.05
C LEU A 151 -8.54 -12.45 -6.62
N ASN A 152 -7.49 -12.84 -5.91
CA ASN A 152 -6.10 -12.69 -6.38
C ASN A 152 -5.83 -13.54 -7.63
N GLU A 153 -6.30 -14.79 -7.66
CA GLU A 153 -6.16 -15.67 -8.83
C GLU A 153 -6.91 -15.11 -10.04
N TRP A 154 -8.13 -14.60 -9.84
CA TRP A 154 -8.86 -13.92 -10.90
C TRP A 154 -8.10 -12.71 -11.45
N ALA A 155 -7.54 -11.87 -10.57
CA ALA A 155 -6.81 -10.66 -10.96
C ALA A 155 -5.55 -10.99 -11.77
N GLU A 156 -4.82 -12.04 -11.37
CA GLU A 156 -3.67 -12.54 -12.13
C GLU A 156 -4.06 -13.00 -13.53
N ASN A 157 -5.17 -13.75 -13.66
CA ASN A 157 -5.69 -14.20 -14.95
C ASN A 157 -6.18 -13.05 -15.84
N GLN A 158 -6.63 -11.94 -15.25
CA GLN A 158 -7.04 -10.73 -15.97
C GLN A 158 -5.91 -9.72 -16.17
N ASN A 159 -4.70 -10.02 -15.70
CA ASN A 159 -3.53 -9.13 -15.76
C ASN A 159 -3.75 -7.75 -15.10
N VAL A 160 -4.59 -7.68 -14.07
CA VAL A 160 -4.91 -6.47 -13.28
C VAL A 160 -4.35 -6.58 -11.87
N GLU A 161 -3.99 -5.46 -11.23
CA GLU A 161 -3.67 -5.47 -9.81
C GLU A 161 -4.95 -5.44 -8.96
N LEU A 162 -4.95 -6.21 -7.88
CA LEU A 162 -6.06 -6.29 -6.94
C LEU A 162 -5.52 -6.43 -5.52
N CYS A 163 -6.01 -5.60 -4.62
CA CYS A 163 -5.74 -5.70 -3.19
C CYS A 163 -7.04 -5.81 -2.41
N CYS A 164 -7.13 -6.85 -1.58
CA CYS A 164 -8.20 -7.00 -0.58
C CYS A 164 -7.71 -6.40 0.73
N LEU A 165 -8.40 -5.37 1.22
CA LEU A 165 -8.07 -4.64 2.43
C LEU A 165 -9.11 -4.93 3.50
N ASP A 166 -8.69 -5.13 4.74
CA ASP A 166 -9.57 -5.14 5.90
C ASP A 166 -8.99 -4.23 6.97
N ASN A 167 -9.79 -3.28 7.45
CA ASN A 167 -9.40 -2.25 8.42
C ASN A 167 -8.07 -1.54 8.07
N ALA A 168 -7.85 -1.25 6.79
CA ALA A 168 -6.66 -0.54 6.35
C ALA A 168 -6.54 0.87 6.97
N PRO A 169 -5.30 1.35 7.19
CA PRO A 169 -5.03 2.75 7.49
C PRO A 169 -5.68 3.71 6.49
N THR A 170 -5.86 4.97 6.90
CA THR A 170 -6.55 5.97 6.09
C THR A 170 -5.69 7.22 5.94
N ILE A 171 -5.60 7.76 4.73
CA ILE A 171 -4.69 8.88 4.44
C ILE A 171 -4.97 10.15 5.27
N ASN A 172 -6.24 10.41 5.62
CA ASN A 172 -6.67 11.63 6.31
C ASN A 172 -6.34 11.67 7.82
N GLN A 173 -5.67 10.64 8.34
CA GLN A 173 -5.18 10.60 9.71
C GLN A 173 -3.64 10.49 9.68
N PRO A 174 -2.93 11.08 10.65
CA PRO A 174 -1.50 10.82 10.81
C PRO A 174 -1.26 9.32 10.94
N GLY A 175 -0.37 8.79 10.10
CA GLY A 175 0.04 7.40 10.11
C GLY A 175 1.56 7.22 10.16
N LEU A 176 2.00 5.98 10.18
CA LEU A 176 3.41 5.59 10.15
C LEU A 176 3.63 4.59 9.01
N LEU A 177 4.54 4.90 8.10
CA LEU A 177 5.05 3.97 7.10
C LEU A 177 6.50 3.60 7.44
N VAL A 178 6.74 2.31 7.65
CA VAL A 178 8.08 1.71 7.78
C VAL A 178 8.40 0.90 6.54
N MET A 179 9.51 1.20 5.86
CA MET A 179 9.91 0.52 4.63
C MET A 179 11.25 -0.19 4.82
N ASP A 180 11.46 -1.32 4.15
CA ASP A 180 12.81 -1.78 3.87
C ASP A 180 13.51 -0.81 2.90
N MET A 181 14.85 -0.87 2.87
CA MET A 181 15.68 -0.10 1.97
C MET A 181 15.99 -0.87 0.68
N ASP A 182 16.86 -1.88 0.79
CA ASP A 182 17.33 -2.68 -0.34
C ASP A 182 16.14 -3.37 -1.02
N SER A 183 16.12 -3.38 -2.37
CA SER A 183 15.05 -3.95 -3.19
C SER A 183 13.62 -3.43 -2.91
N THR A 184 13.46 -2.37 -2.10
CA THR A 184 12.18 -1.75 -1.74
C THR A 184 12.22 -0.23 -1.93
N ALA A 185 12.92 0.53 -1.08
CA ALA A 185 13.08 1.97 -1.28
C ALA A 185 14.13 2.28 -2.37
N ILE A 186 15.10 1.40 -2.58
CA ILE A 186 16.09 1.50 -3.66
C ILE A 186 16.09 0.23 -4.51
N GLU A 187 16.55 0.33 -5.75
CA GLU A 187 16.51 -0.78 -6.73
C GLU A 187 17.64 -1.81 -6.57
N ILE A 188 18.61 -1.55 -5.70
CA ILE A 188 19.83 -2.35 -5.55
C ILE A 188 19.93 -2.98 -4.16
N GLU A 189 20.80 -3.98 -4.05
CA GLU A 189 21.33 -4.50 -2.79
C GLU A 189 22.64 -3.76 -2.47
N CYS A 190 22.65 -2.87 -1.46
CA CYS A 190 23.81 -2.02 -1.18
C CYS A 190 25.10 -2.81 -0.94
N ILE A 191 25.03 -3.95 -0.24
CA ILE A 191 26.23 -4.74 0.07
C ILE A 191 26.86 -5.35 -1.19
N ASP A 192 26.07 -5.71 -2.19
CA ASP A 192 26.55 -6.31 -3.43
C ASP A 192 27.27 -5.26 -4.29
N GLU A 193 26.75 -4.04 -4.37
CA GLU A 193 27.44 -2.94 -5.09
C GLU A 193 28.72 -2.50 -4.37
N ILE A 194 28.74 -2.44 -3.04
CA ILE A 194 29.96 -2.19 -2.26
C ILE A 194 30.99 -3.30 -2.53
N ALA A 195 30.58 -4.56 -2.49
CA ALA A 195 31.46 -5.71 -2.70
C ALA A 195 32.07 -5.73 -4.11
N LYS A 196 31.26 -5.40 -5.12
CA LYS A 196 31.71 -5.29 -6.51
C LYS A 196 32.76 -4.20 -6.69
N LEU A 197 32.55 -3.01 -6.12
CA LEU A 197 33.53 -1.92 -6.15
C LEU A 197 34.79 -2.22 -5.32
N ALA A 198 34.66 -3.02 -4.26
CA ALA A 198 35.78 -3.51 -3.45
C ALA A 198 36.54 -4.69 -4.10
N GLY A 199 36.07 -5.21 -5.23
CA GLY A 199 36.68 -6.36 -5.91
C GLY A 199 36.45 -7.70 -5.22
N VAL A 200 35.46 -7.79 -4.32
CA VAL A 200 35.12 -8.99 -3.53
C VAL A 200 33.69 -9.49 -3.74
N GLY A 201 33.07 -9.13 -4.88
CA GLY A 201 31.70 -9.50 -5.20
C GLY A 201 31.46 -11.02 -5.27
N GLU A 202 32.44 -11.79 -5.72
CA GLU A 202 32.34 -13.26 -5.79
C GLU A 202 32.24 -13.87 -4.39
N GLN A 203 33.08 -13.43 -3.46
CA GLN A 203 33.09 -13.90 -2.06
C GLN A 203 31.77 -13.57 -1.35
N VAL A 204 31.22 -12.37 -1.59
CA VAL A 204 29.92 -11.99 -1.01
C VAL A 204 28.80 -12.85 -1.57
N SER A 205 28.80 -13.11 -2.88
CA SER A 205 27.82 -13.98 -3.54
C SER A 205 27.85 -15.41 -2.99
N GLU A 206 29.04 -15.98 -2.75
CA GLU A 206 29.19 -17.31 -2.14
C GLU A 206 28.56 -17.38 -0.74
N VAL A 207 28.78 -16.36 0.09
CA VAL A 207 28.20 -16.27 1.45
C VAL A 207 26.69 -16.07 1.38
N THR A 208 26.19 -15.22 0.48
CA THR A 208 24.74 -15.04 0.26
C THR A 208 24.08 -16.35 -0.16
N ALA A 209 24.70 -17.11 -1.06
CA ALA A 209 24.21 -18.41 -1.49
C ALA A 209 24.17 -19.42 -0.33
N ALA A 210 25.15 -19.41 0.57
CA ALA A 210 25.15 -20.25 1.78
C ALA A 210 24.01 -19.89 2.74
N ALA A 211 23.77 -18.60 2.96
CA ALA A 211 22.64 -18.13 3.78
C ALA A 211 21.29 -18.54 3.19
N MET A 212 21.12 -18.44 1.87
CA MET A 212 19.91 -18.91 1.19
C MET A 212 19.68 -20.43 1.27
N ARG A 213 20.74 -21.22 1.48
CA ARG A 213 20.64 -22.66 1.78
C ARG A 213 20.32 -22.97 3.24
N GLY A 214 20.25 -21.94 4.10
CA GLY A 214 20.03 -22.09 5.54
C GLY A 214 21.28 -22.54 6.30
N GLU A 215 22.46 -22.41 5.71
CA GLU A 215 23.74 -22.79 6.35
C GLU A 215 24.23 -21.73 7.34
N LEU A 216 23.75 -20.49 7.20
CA LEU A 216 24.06 -19.35 8.07
C LEU A 216 22.77 -18.66 8.46
N ASP A 217 22.67 -18.23 9.71
CA ASP A 217 21.62 -17.29 10.10
C ASP A 217 21.87 -15.89 9.51
N PHE A 218 20.91 -14.97 9.66
CA PHE A 218 21.03 -13.63 9.10
C PHE A 218 22.24 -12.85 9.65
N ALA A 219 22.50 -12.91 10.95
CA ALA A 219 23.58 -12.18 11.59
C ALA A 219 24.94 -12.77 11.20
N GLU A 220 25.06 -14.09 11.18
CA GLU A 220 26.23 -14.83 10.71
C GLU A 220 26.53 -14.50 9.23
N SER A 221 25.51 -14.53 8.38
CA SER A 221 25.63 -14.16 6.96
C SER A 221 26.07 -12.71 6.78
N LEU A 222 25.50 -11.77 7.54
CA LEU A 222 25.89 -10.36 7.47
C LEU A 222 27.34 -10.17 7.92
N HIS A 223 27.74 -10.76 9.04
CA HIS A 223 29.12 -10.68 9.52
C HIS A 223 30.11 -11.28 8.53
N ALA A 224 29.78 -12.44 7.95
CA ALA A 224 30.62 -13.08 6.95
C ALA A 224 30.76 -12.24 5.67
N ARG A 225 29.66 -11.64 5.17
CA ARG A 225 29.71 -10.74 4.00
C ARG A 225 30.47 -9.45 4.29
N VAL A 226 30.30 -8.86 5.47
CA VAL A 226 31.02 -7.63 5.83
C VAL A 226 32.50 -7.90 6.06
N ALA A 227 32.87 -9.08 6.58
CA ALA A 227 34.27 -9.46 6.77
C ALA A 227 35.08 -9.47 5.46
N THR A 228 34.45 -9.78 4.32
CA THR A 228 35.12 -9.76 3.00
C THR A 228 35.53 -8.33 2.59
N LEU A 229 34.89 -7.31 3.16
CA LEU A 229 35.14 -5.90 2.86
C LEU A 229 36.31 -5.31 3.66
N THR A 230 37.04 -6.12 4.42
CA THR A 230 38.20 -5.66 5.20
C THR A 230 39.20 -4.92 4.30
N ASP A 231 39.74 -3.80 4.78
CA ASP A 231 40.67 -2.92 4.08
C ASP A 231 40.11 -2.12 2.89
N ALA A 232 38.85 -2.33 2.50
CA ALA A 232 38.22 -1.56 1.44
C ALA A 232 38.16 -0.07 1.82
N PRO A 233 38.50 0.86 0.91
CA PRO A 233 38.45 2.30 1.20
C PRO A 233 37.00 2.77 1.38
N VAL A 234 36.77 3.63 2.37
CA VAL A 234 35.43 4.18 2.67
C VAL A 234 34.85 4.96 1.49
N SER A 235 35.70 5.52 0.61
CA SER A 235 35.27 6.19 -0.62
C SER A 235 34.48 5.32 -1.60
N ILE A 236 34.48 3.98 -1.44
CA ILE A 236 33.59 3.09 -2.18
C ILE A 236 32.14 3.29 -1.73
N ILE A 237 31.93 3.44 -0.43
CA ILE A 237 30.60 3.70 0.12
C ILE A 237 30.07 5.03 -0.41
N ASP A 238 30.91 6.07 -0.46
CA ASP A 238 30.54 7.36 -1.06
C ASP A 238 30.06 7.20 -2.51
N GLN A 239 30.76 6.41 -3.33
CA GLN A 239 30.37 6.17 -4.73
C GLN A 239 29.00 5.50 -4.88
N VAL A 240 28.67 4.56 -4.00
CA VAL A 240 27.35 3.91 -3.99
C VAL A 240 26.28 4.90 -3.51
N ALA A 241 26.57 5.65 -2.44
CA ALA A 241 25.68 6.65 -1.86
C ALA A 241 25.31 7.76 -2.85
N ASP A 242 26.28 8.27 -3.61
CA ASP A 242 26.07 9.37 -4.55
C ASP A 242 25.17 9.01 -5.73
N ASN A 243 24.96 7.71 -5.99
CA ASN A 243 24.20 7.21 -7.14
C ASN A 243 23.12 6.20 -6.72
N LEU A 244 22.54 6.33 -5.53
CA LEU A 244 21.49 5.43 -5.07
C LEU A 244 20.27 5.49 -6.01
N PRO A 245 19.94 4.39 -6.72
CA PRO A 245 18.79 4.35 -7.58
C PRO A 245 17.53 4.21 -6.72
N LEU A 246 16.80 5.30 -6.54
CA LEU A 246 15.53 5.28 -5.82
C LEU A 246 14.53 4.43 -6.60
N MET A 247 13.77 3.61 -5.88
CA MET A 247 12.69 2.85 -6.48
C MET A 247 11.65 3.80 -7.09
N PRO A 248 11.16 3.56 -8.31
CA PRO A 248 10.16 4.40 -8.95
C PRO A 248 8.97 4.68 -8.03
N GLY A 249 8.48 5.91 -8.03
CA GLY A 249 7.35 6.32 -7.19
C GLY A 249 7.68 6.60 -5.72
N LEU A 250 8.88 6.30 -5.22
CA LEU A 250 9.24 6.57 -3.82
C LEU A 250 9.12 8.06 -3.46
N GLU A 251 9.65 8.95 -4.29
CA GLU A 251 9.59 10.41 -4.02
C GLU A 251 8.15 10.93 -4.01
N ASN A 252 7.31 10.44 -4.93
CA ASN A 252 5.89 10.78 -4.99
C ASN A 252 5.15 10.28 -3.74
N LEU A 253 5.39 9.03 -3.34
CA LEU A 253 4.83 8.44 -2.12
C LEU A 253 5.20 9.26 -0.89
N VAL A 254 6.51 9.52 -0.70
CA VAL A 254 7.05 10.27 0.44
C VAL A 254 6.41 11.65 0.52
N THR A 255 6.45 12.39 -0.58
CA THR A 255 5.93 13.76 -0.65
C THR A 255 4.43 13.79 -0.32
N HIS A 256 3.67 12.86 -0.89
CA HIS A 256 2.23 12.78 -0.65
C HIS A 256 1.93 12.47 0.81
N LEU A 257 2.53 11.43 1.38
CA LEU A 257 2.30 11.04 2.78
C LEU A 257 2.73 12.14 3.76
N GLN A 258 3.87 12.80 3.52
CA GLN A 258 4.31 13.94 4.34
C GLN A 258 3.28 15.09 4.35
N SER A 259 2.61 15.34 3.22
CA SER A 259 1.57 16.38 3.16
C SER A 259 0.35 16.10 4.04
N PHE A 260 0.11 14.82 4.39
CA PHE A 260 -0.92 14.36 5.33
C PHE A 260 -0.39 14.13 6.75
N GLY A 261 0.86 14.52 7.04
CA GLY A 261 1.45 14.40 8.37
C GLY A 261 1.85 12.99 8.76
N TRP A 262 2.01 12.08 7.79
CA TRP A 262 2.53 10.73 8.05
C TRP A 262 4.01 10.77 8.44
N LYS A 263 4.38 9.80 9.28
CA LYS A 263 5.75 9.53 9.69
C LYS A 263 6.36 8.49 8.78
N LEU A 264 7.55 8.78 8.26
CA LEU A 264 8.21 7.96 7.26
C LEU A 264 9.56 7.47 7.79
N VAL A 265 9.74 6.15 7.76
CA VAL A 265 10.87 5.47 8.37
C VAL A 265 11.43 4.41 7.43
N ILE A 266 12.75 4.29 7.38
CA ILE A 266 13.43 3.13 6.79
C ILE A 266 13.98 2.24 7.91
N ALA A 267 13.67 0.94 7.86
CA ALA A 267 14.23 -0.08 8.74
C ALA A 267 14.88 -1.18 7.89
N SER A 268 16.21 -1.23 7.87
CA SER A 268 16.97 -2.03 6.91
C SER A 268 18.04 -2.90 7.55
N GLY A 269 18.26 -4.08 6.95
CA GLY A 269 19.43 -4.91 7.22
C GLY A 269 20.73 -4.39 6.57
N GLY A 270 20.63 -3.36 5.73
CA GLY A 270 21.75 -2.64 5.12
C GLY A 270 22.45 -1.71 6.12
N PHE A 271 23.04 -0.62 5.62
CA PHE A 271 23.98 0.19 6.40
C PHE A 271 23.51 1.61 6.70
N THR A 272 23.81 2.11 7.91
CA THR A 272 23.41 3.45 8.39
C THR A 272 23.80 4.55 7.41
N TYR A 273 25.00 4.45 6.81
CA TYR A 273 25.49 5.42 5.83
C TYR A 273 24.52 5.63 4.67
N MET A 274 23.97 4.54 4.11
CA MET A 274 23.01 4.59 2.99
C MET A 274 21.68 5.14 3.46
N THR A 275 21.17 4.66 4.60
CA THR A 275 19.90 5.15 5.13
C THR A 275 19.97 6.63 5.49
N ASP A 276 21.11 7.15 5.96
CA ASP A 276 21.28 8.57 6.31
C ASP A 276 21.33 9.49 5.08
N VAL A 277 21.75 8.98 3.93
CA VAL A 277 21.61 9.68 2.64
C VAL A 277 20.14 9.79 2.29
N LEU A 278 19.41 8.68 2.29
CA LEU A 278 17.96 8.66 2.02
C LEU A 278 17.18 9.53 3.01
N LYS A 279 17.54 9.49 4.30
CA LYS A 279 16.93 10.34 5.33
C LYS A 279 17.01 11.81 5.01
N ARG A 280 18.20 12.27 4.59
CA ARG A 280 18.43 13.69 4.24
C ARG A 280 17.76 14.06 2.92
N GLN A 281 17.86 13.21 1.91
CA GLN A 281 17.30 13.46 0.58
C GLN A 281 15.77 13.52 0.61
N LEU A 282 15.13 12.64 1.37
CA LEU A 282 13.67 12.46 1.42
C LEU A 282 13.03 13.09 2.67
N ASN A 283 13.82 13.72 3.54
CA ASN A 283 13.39 14.29 4.82
C ASN A 283 12.62 13.28 5.70
N LEU A 284 13.16 12.07 5.86
CA LEU A 284 12.54 11.00 6.65
C LEU A 284 12.65 11.28 8.16
N ASP A 285 11.67 10.85 8.94
CA ASP A 285 11.63 11.06 10.39
C ASP A 285 12.70 10.23 11.11
N ALA A 286 12.88 8.96 10.70
CA ALA A 286 13.86 8.07 11.29
C ALA A 286 14.43 7.03 10.32
N THR A 287 15.57 6.47 10.69
CA THR A 287 16.24 5.36 10.01
C THR A 287 16.80 4.41 11.05
N VAL A 288 16.73 3.10 10.77
CA VAL A 288 17.30 2.02 11.60
C VAL A 288 18.05 1.08 10.67
N ALA A 289 19.36 0.95 10.85
CA ALA A 289 20.22 0.10 10.02
C ALA A 289 21.50 -0.33 10.75
N ASN A 290 22.27 -1.24 10.15
CA ASN A 290 23.54 -1.72 10.70
C ASN A 290 24.67 -0.71 10.50
N GLN A 291 25.57 -0.57 11.46
CA GLN A 291 26.68 0.38 11.35
C GLN A 291 27.97 -0.34 10.97
N LEU A 292 28.56 0.00 9.82
CA LEU A 292 29.90 -0.49 9.46
C LEU A 292 30.98 0.17 10.33
N GLU A 293 31.90 -0.61 10.87
CA GLU A 293 33.09 -0.08 11.54
C GLU A 293 34.08 0.44 10.50
N MET A 294 34.43 1.71 10.63
CA MET A 294 35.37 2.40 9.76
C MET A 294 36.55 2.93 10.60
N LYS A 295 37.77 2.73 10.12
CA LYS A 295 38.98 3.21 10.78
C LYS A 295 40.04 3.61 9.75
N ASP A 296 40.68 4.75 9.97
CA ASP A 296 41.78 5.26 9.13
C ASP A 296 41.40 5.32 7.63
N GLY A 297 40.15 5.69 7.33
CA GLY A 297 39.63 5.80 5.96
C GLY A 297 39.28 4.46 5.28
N LYS A 298 39.24 3.36 6.04
CA LYS A 298 38.95 2.01 5.54
C LYS A 298 37.89 1.30 6.35
N LEU A 299 37.27 0.28 5.74
CA LEU A 299 36.40 -0.67 6.42
C LEU A 299 37.22 -1.71 7.18
N THR A 300 36.82 -2.00 8.42
CA THR A 300 37.50 -3.00 9.25
C THR A 300 36.97 -4.41 9.06
N GLY A 301 35.90 -4.56 8.26
CA GLY A 301 35.17 -5.82 8.09
C GLY A 301 34.25 -6.18 9.26
N LYS A 302 33.88 -5.21 10.11
CA LYS A 302 32.97 -5.44 11.26
C LYS A 302 31.72 -4.58 11.21
N VAL A 303 30.67 -5.10 11.84
CA VAL A 303 29.43 -4.37 12.11
C VAL A 303 29.40 -4.02 13.60
N LEU A 304 29.07 -2.77 13.91
CA LEU A 304 28.96 -2.24 15.28
C LEU A 304 27.53 -2.37 15.80
N GLY A 305 27.42 -2.56 17.12
CA GLY A 305 26.15 -2.50 17.83
C GLY A 305 25.27 -3.75 17.63
N ARG A 306 23.95 -3.56 17.83
CA ARG A 306 22.94 -4.60 17.65
C ARG A 306 22.64 -4.75 16.17
N ILE A 307 22.65 -5.98 15.67
CA ILE A 307 22.28 -6.28 14.29
C ILE A 307 20.79 -6.01 14.08
N VAL A 308 20.46 -5.29 13.01
CA VAL A 308 19.09 -5.03 12.56
C VAL A 308 18.58 -6.25 11.79
N ASP A 309 17.98 -7.18 12.51
CA ASP A 309 17.31 -8.36 11.98
C ASP A 309 15.78 -8.14 11.83
N ALA A 310 15.06 -9.19 11.45
CA ALA A 310 13.61 -9.17 11.29
C ALA A 310 12.87 -8.71 12.57
N ASN A 311 13.37 -9.07 13.76
CA ASN A 311 12.75 -8.70 15.03
C ASN A 311 13.01 -7.22 15.34
N VAL A 312 14.22 -6.71 15.08
CA VAL A 312 14.51 -5.27 15.23
C VAL A 312 13.64 -4.44 14.31
N LYS A 313 13.41 -4.87 13.07
CA LYS A 313 12.49 -4.19 12.15
C LYS A 313 11.05 -4.16 12.70
N ALA A 314 10.56 -5.26 13.26
CA ALA A 314 9.25 -5.32 13.89
C ALA A 314 9.15 -4.44 15.17
N GLU A 315 10.16 -4.49 16.03
CA GLU A 315 10.27 -3.59 17.20
C GLU A 315 10.27 -2.12 16.78
N THR A 316 10.85 -1.80 15.63
CA THR A 316 10.90 -0.43 15.08
C THR A 316 9.49 0.09 14.78
N VAL A 317 8.60 -0.73 14.20
CA VAL A 317 7.20 -0.35 13.95
C VAL A 317 6.52 0.05 15.26
N VAL A 318 6.57 -0.83 16.28
CA VAL A 318 5.86 -0.63 17.55
C VAL A 318 6.46 0.53 18.35
N SER A 319 7.78 0.63 18.41
CA SER A 319 8.47 1.66 19.19
C SER A 319 8.29 3.05 18.59
N LEU A 320 8.39 3.20 17.28
CA LEU A 320 8.21 4.49 16.61
C LEU A 320 6.75 4.91 16.53
N ALA A 321 5.81 3.98 16.37
CA ALA A 321 4.39 4.29 16.50
C ALA A 321 4.09 4.92 17.87
N LYS A 322 4.60 4.30 18.94
CA LYS A 322 4.49 4.84 20.30
C LYS A 322 5.19 6.20 20.45
N GLN A 323 6.42 6.33 19.94
CA GLN A 323 7.19 7.57 20.04
C GLN A 323 6.51 8.74 19.34
N TYR A 324 5.89 8.50 18.19
CA TYR A 324 5.20 9.52 17.40
C TYR A 324 3.72 9.66 17.75
N ASN A 325 3.23 8.93 18.76
CA ASN A 325 1.83 8.92 19.17
C ASN A 325 0.87 8.58 18.00
N ILE A 326 1.24 7.54 17.24
CA ILE A 326 0.45 6.96 16.15
C ILE A 326 -0.13 5.64 16.64
N GLU A 327 -1.45 5.48 16.49
CA GLU A 327 -2.13 4.22 16.80
C GLU A 327 -1.64 3.09 15.89
N LEU A 328 -1.51 1.87 16.42
CA LEU A 328 -1.05 0.73 15.62
C LEU A 328 -1.95 0.50 14.39
N SER A 329 -3.24 0.82 14.47
CA SER A 329 -4.19 0.75 13.36
C SER A 329 -3.92 1.74 12.20
N GLN A 330 -2.97 2.67 12.36
CA GLN A 330 -2.50 3.59 11.32
C GLN A 330 -1.03 3.32 10.93
N THR A 331 -0.58 2.07 11.07
CA THR A 331 0.78 1.65 10.71
C THR A 331 0.79 0.80 9.45
N ILE A 332 1.78 1.05 8.60
CA ILE A 332 2.07 0.28 7.39
C ILE A 332 3.52 -0.16 7.44
N ALA A 333 3.77 -1.41 7.08
CA ALA A 333 5.11 -1.92 6.86
C ALA A 333 5.22 -2.48 5.44
N MET A 334 6.30 -2.12 4.73
CA MET A 334 6.52 -2.52 3.35
C MET A 334 7.90 -3.15 3.16
N GLY A 335 7.95 -4.27 2.43
CA GLY A 335 9.20 -4.95 2.06
C GLY A 335 9.00 -5.96 0.93
N ASP A 336 10.10 -6.47 0.38
CA ASP A 336 10.10 -7.46 -0.70
C ASP A 336 10.47 -8.88 -0.21
N GLY A 337 11.16 -8.95 0.93
CA GLY A 337 11.88 -10.11 1.39
C GLY A 337 11.19 -10.89 2.52
N ALA A 338 11.65 -12.12 2.75
CA ALA A 338 11.15 -12.96 3.86
C ALA A 338 11.59 -12.44 5.24
N ASN A 339 12.71 -11.72 5.29
CA ASN A 339 13.21 -10.97 6.45
C ASN A 339 12.23 -9.86 6.90
N ASP A 340 11.35 -9.39 6.02
CA ASP A 340 10.40 -8.32 6.34
C ASP A 340 9.06 -8.83 6.83
N LEU A 341 8.79 -10.14 6.75
CA LEU A 341 7.50 -10.71 7.14
C LEU A 341 7.16 -10.44 8.61
N VAL A 342 8.15 -10.46 9.49
CA VAL A 342 7.96 -10.16 10.92
C VAL A 342 7.62 -8.68 11.13
N MET A 343 8.26 -7.79 10.36
CA MET A 343 7.95 -6.36 10.37
C MET A 343 6.56 -6.07 9.81
N MET A 344 6.21 -6.69 8.68
CA MET A 344 4.90 -6.58 8.04
C MET A 344 3.78 -7.04 8.98
N ALA A 345 3.97 -8.18 9.67
CA ALA A 345 3.00 -8.70 10.64
C ALA A 345 2.87 -7.84 11.91
N ALA A 346 3.83 -6.97 12.21
CA ALA A 346 3.78 -6.06 13.35
C ALA A 346 3.01 -4.75 13.06
N ALA A 347 2.76 -4.45 11.78
CA ALA A 347 1.96 -3.30 11.35
C ALA A 347 0.48 -3.69 11.16
N GLN A 348 -0.40 -2.68 11.03
CA GLN A 348 -1.81 -2.92 10.67
C GLN A 348 -1.98 -3.39 9.22
N LEU A 349 -1.10 -2.93 8.34
CA LEU A 349 -1.08 -3.33 6.93
C LEU A 349 0.35 -3.68 6.50
N GLY A 350 0.60 -4.96 6.28
CA GLY A 350 1.82 -5.48 5.67
C GLY A 350 1.73 -5.52 4.14
N VAL A 351 2.62 -4.80 3.47
CA VAL A 351 2.63 -4.64 2.01
C VAL A 351 3.85 -5.31 1.39
N ALA A 352 3.62 -6.39 0.66
CA ALA A 352 4.65 -7.05 -0.14
C ALA A 352 4.83 -6.30 -1.47
N PHE A 353 5.91 -5.52 -1.59
CA PHE A 353 6.23 -4.74 -2.80
C PHE A 353 7.21 -5.49 -3.70
N HIS A 354 6.84 -5.77 -4.95
CA HIS A 354 7.65 -6.54 -5.92
C HIS A 354 8.21 -7.88 -5.37
N ALA A 355 7.59 -8.38 -4.30
CA ALA A 355 8.17 -9.39 -3.42
C ALA A 355 8.26 -10.78 -4.07
N LYS A 356 8.99 -11.72 -3.47
CA LYS A 356 9.00 -13.11 -3.93
C LYS A 356 7.67 -13.82 -3.63
N PRO A 357 7.27 -14.88 -4.37
CA PRO A 357 5.97 -15.54 -4.19
C PRO A 357 5.67 -16.01 -2.76
N LEU A 358 6.69 -16.43 -1.99
CA LEU A 358 6.54 -16.82 -0.59
C LEU A 358 6.07 -15.66 0.29
N VAL A 359 6.61 -14.46 0.04
CA VAL A 359 6.32 -13.24 0.80
C VAL A 359 4.93 -12.73 0.44
N ARG A 360 4.59 -12.71 -0.86
CA ARG A 360 3.26 -12.32 -1.35
C ARG A 360 2.12 -13.13 -0.73
N LYS A 361 2.36 -14.41 -0.45
CA LYS A 361 1.37 -15.31 0.17
C LYS A 361 1.12 -15.02 1.64
N GLN A 362 2.08 -14.40 2.32
CA GLN A 362 2.04 -14.18 3.77
C GLN A 362 1.70 -12.72 4.14
N ALA A 363 1.99 -11.76 3.27
CA ALA A 363 1.62 -10.36 3.49
C ALA A 363 0.10 -10.12 3.37
N ASP A 364 -0.37 -9.01 3.94
CA ASP A 364 -1.78 -8.61 3.86
C ASP A 364 -2.16 -8.22 2.45
N VAL A 365 -1.27 -7.52 1.74
CA VAL A 365 -1.47 -7.16 0.33
C VAL A 365 -0.16 -7.27 -0.42
N SER A 366 -0.24 -7.31 -1.75
CA SER A 366 0.95 -7.27 -2.59
C SER A 366 0.74 -6.37 -3.79
N VAL A 367 1.72 -5.50 -4.03
CA VAL A 367 1.85 -4.68 -5.22
C VAL A 367 2.92 -5.33 -6.10
N LYS A 368 2.54 -5.83 -7.28
CA LYS A 368 3.43 -6.60 -8.16
C LYS A 368 3.99 -5.77 -9.31
N LYS A 369 3.36 -4.63 -9.63
CA LYS A 369 3.68 -3.74 -10.74
C LYS A 369 3.57 -2.28 -10.31
N GLY A 370 4.36 -1.43 -10.98
CA GLY A 370 4.36 0.01 -10.79
C GLY A 370 5.43 0.48 -9.80
N GLY A 371 5.30 1.72 -9.33
CA GLY A 371 6.19 2.30 -8.32
C GLY A 371 5.69 2.10 -6.89
N LEU A 372 6.46 2.56 -5.90
CA LEU A 372 6.08 2.52 -4.48
C LEU A 372 4.81 3.32 -4.18
N ASP A 373 4.57 4.38 -4.94
CA ASP A 373 3.38 5.23 -4.85
C ASP A 373 2.06 4.52 -5.14
N GLN A 374 2.11 3.31 -5.70
CA GLN A 374 0.95 2.41 -5.81
C GLN A 374 0.30 2.11 -4.44
N LEU A 375 1.05 2.22 -3.34
CA LEU A 375 0.50 2.16 -1.98
C LEU A 375 -0.65 3.16 -1.78
N LEU A 376 -0.60 4.33 -2.43
CA LEU A 376 -1.60 5.38 -2.26
C LEU A 376 -3.00 4.97 -2.71
N TYR A 377 -3.14 3.97 -3.59
CA TYR A 377 -4.47 3.43 -3.93
C TYR A 377 -5.15 2.71 -2.75
N LEU A 378 -4.39 2.33 -1.73
CA LEU A 378 -4.85 1.51 -0.61
C LEU A 378 -5.25 2.35 0.62
N LEU A 379 -5.12 3.68 0.57
CA LEU A 379 -5.28 4.60 1.71
C LEU A 379 -6.52 5.50 1.64
#